data_AF-A0A3B8T091-F1
#
_entry.id   AF-A0A3B8T091-F1
#
_cell.length_a   1.000
_cell.length_b   1.000
_cell.length_c   1.000
_cell.angle_alpha   90.00
_cell.angle_beta   90.00
_cell.angle_gamma   90.00
#
_symmetry.space_group_name_H-M   'P 1'
#
loop_
_entity.id
_entity.type
_entity.pdbx_description
1 polymer ?
#
loop_
_entity_poly.entity_id
_entity_poly.type
_entity_poly.pdbx_seq_one_letter_code
_entity_poly.pdbx_strand_id
1 'polypeptide(L)'
;IIALVIGFFKLKEPEHSLIINPDGIKYHHRYGTWFITWENIQRIDTPRVTRGLEQVDLSMVGFRIKSYTPLFGHISQRLMTNLLMEQRPLLMQNTDPSCKTGQCPSSDLIENHKHKLPEGDILTGVQGMFANRMQKLRDRLGYDIYVNEAELDRTADEFVVLVRACHDDVKTRLNYS
;
A
#
# COMPACT_ATOMS: atom_id res chain seq x y z
N ILE A 1 24.86 9.91 3.85
CA ILE A 1 23.82 9.81 2.79
C ILE A 1 23.97 8.43 2.15
N ILE A 2 23.10 7.48 2.48
CA ILE A 2 23.03 6.18 1.79
C ILE A 2 21.62 6.12 1.22
N ALA A 3 21.47 6.45 -0.08
CA ALA A 3 20.26 6.14 -0.83
C ALA A 3 20.41 4.70 -1.29
N LEU A 4 19.56 3.79 -0.78
CA LEU A 4 19.56 2.40 -1.24
C LEU A 4 18.57 2.31 -2.40
N VAL A 5 19.08 2.08 -3.60
CA VAL A 5 18.25 1.80 -4.78
C VAL A 5 18.04 0.29 -4.83
N ILE A 6 16.80 -0.14 -4.63
CA ILE A 6 16.38 -1.53 -4.75
C ILE A 6 15.86 -1.73 -6.18
N GLY A 7 16.62 -2.45 -7.01
CA GLY A 7 16.26 -2.69 -8.41
C GLY A 7 16.96 -3.91 -9.00
N PHE A 8 16.19 -4.75 -9.69
CA PHE A 8 16.70 -5.92 -10.41
C PHE A 8 17.31 -5.48 -11.74
N PHE A 9 18.61 -5.74 -11.95
CA PHE A 9 19.27 -5.42 -13.22
C PHE A 9 18.98 -6.50 -14.27
N LYS A 10 18.04 -6.22 -15.18
CA LYS A 10 17.87 -6.97 -16.43
C LYS A 10 17.74 -6.01 -17.63
N LEU A 11 18.79 -5.24 -17.92
CA LEU A 11 19.09 -4.54 -19.19
C LEU A 11 17.99 -3.67 -19.87
N LYS A 12 16.83 -3.48 -19.25
CA LYS A 12 15.83 -2.46 -19.59
C LYS A 12 15.35 -1.87 -18.26
N GLU A 13 15.23 -0.54 -18.23
CA GLU A 13 14.83 0.27 -17.07
C GLU A 13 13.75 -0.42 -16.21
N PRO A 14 13.82 -0.33 -14.86
CA PRO A 14 13.18 -1.31 -14.01
C PRO A 14 11.66 -1.26 -14.15
N GLU A 15 11.03 -2.42 -14.39
CA GLU A 15 9.57 -2.51 -14.43
C GLU A 15 8.96 -2.09 -13.07
N HIS A 16 9.70 -2.26 -11.96
CA HIS A 16 9.32 -1.80 -10.62
C HIS A 16 10.57 -1.48 -9.78
N SER A 17 10.61 -0.31 -9.12
CA SER A 17 11.69 0.01 -8.16
C SER A 17 11.17 0.75 -6.93
N LEU A 18 11.77 0.44 -5.77
CA LEU A 18 11.56 1.16 -4.52
C LEU A 18 12.84 1.87 -4.13
N ILE A 19 12.70 3.13 -3.72
CA ILE A 19 13.79 3.95 -3.24
C ILE A 19 13.50 4.30 -1.79
N ILE A 20 14.41 3.89 -0.91
CA ILE A 20 14.35 4.20 0.51
C ILE A 20 15.41 5.27 0.78
N ASN A 21 14.98 6.40 1.33
CA ASN A 21 15.85 7.54 1.65
C ASN A 21 15.49 8.11 3.03
N PRO A 22 16.23 9.11 3.55
CA PRO A 22 15.95 9.69 4.86
C PRO A 22 14.57 10.34 5.00
N ASP A 23 13.91 10.72 3.91
CA ASP A 23 12.60 11.37 3.94
C ASP A 23 11.46 10.34 3.98
N GLY A 24 11.64 9.19 3.34
CA GLY A 24 10.62 8.15 3.26
C GLY A 24 10.90 7.07 2.22
N ILE A 25 9.80 6.52 1.70
CA ILE A 25 9.81 5.45 0.70
C ILE A 25 9.11 5.97 -0.54
N LYS A 26 9.82 5.90 -1.67
CA LYS A 26 9.27 6.22 -2.98
C LYS A 26 9.11 4.94 -3.78
N TYR A 27 7.92 4.74 -4.31
CA TYR A 27 7.63 3.65 -5.21
C TYR A 27 7.56 4.16 -6.64
N HIS A 28 8.26 3.47 -7.53
CA HIS A 28 8.31 3.74 -8.95
C HIS A 28 7.68 2.58 -9.73
N HIS A 29 6.55 2.91 -10.36
CA HIS A 29 5.79 2.04 -11.24
C HIS A 29 5.78 2.58 -12.66
N ARG A 30 5.58 1.70 -13.65
CA ARG A 30 5.37 2.14 -15.05
C ARG A 30 4.21 3.13 -15.24
N TYR A 31 3.22 3.15 -14.34
CA TYR A 31 2.10 4.10 -14.38
C TYR A 31 2.26 5.33 -13.47
N GLY A 32 3.42 5.47 -12.82
CA GLY A 32 3.78 6.65 -12.02
C GLY A 32 4.35 6.28 -10.67
N THR A 33 4.22 7.19 -9.71
CA THR A 33 4.86 7.03 -8.40
C THR A 33 3.90 7.33 -7.27
N TRP A 34 4.21 6.84 -6.08
CA TRP A 34 3.76 7.40 -4.82
C TRP A 34 4.96 7.61 -3.89
N PHE A 35 4.79 8.45 -2.88
CA PHE A 35 5.76 8.66 -1.83
C PHE A 35 5.07 8.67 -0.47
N ILE A 36 5.67 8.01 0.52
CA ILE A 36 5.19 7.98 1.90
C ILE A 36 6.37 8.36 2.80
N THR A 37 6.20 9.42 3.58
CA THR A 37 7.18 9.85 4.58
C THR A 37 7.24 8.89 5.76
N TRP A 38 8.41 8.77 6.40
CA TRP A 38 8.57 7.91 7.58
C TRP A 38 7.56 8.21 8.68
N GLU A 39 7.34 9.50 8.97
CA GLU A 39 6.38 9.98 9.96
C GLU A 39 4.93 9.54 9.67
N ASN A 40 4.58 9.35 8.39
CA ASN A 40 3.24 8.95 7.98
C ASN A 40 3.07 7.43 7.96
N ILE A 41 4.14 6.64 8.01
CA ILE A 41 4.05 5.17 8.14
C ILE A 41 3.64 4.84 9.58
N GLN A 42 2.46 4.22 9.73
CA GLN A 42 1.99 3.67 11.00
C GLN A 42 2.52 2.25 11.21
N ARG A 43 2.41 1.40 10.18
CA ARG A 43 2.84 0.00 10.24
C ARG A 43 3.20 -0.49 8.83
N ILE A 44 4.16 -1.39 8.76
CA ILE A 44 4.48 -2.18 7.57
C ILE A 44 4.55 -3.66 7.97
N ASP A 45 3.96 -4.54 7.17
CA ASP A 45 3.99 -5.99 7.40
C ASP A 45 3.59 -6.76 6.13
N THR A 46 3.79 -8.08 6.17
CA THR A 46 3.22 -9.01 5.20
C THR A 46 1.75 -9.29 5.59
N PRO A 47 0.74 -8.96 4.76
CA PRO A 47 -0.66 -9.19 5.10
C PRO A 47 -1.00 -10.68 5.15
N ARG A 48 -1.86 -11.06 6.10
CA ARG A 48 -2.33 -12.45 6.29
C ARG A 48 -3.79 -12.59 5.90
N VAL A 49 -4.13 -13.69 5.24
CA VAL A 49 -5.51 -14.05 4.90
C VAL A 49 -5.85 -15.43 5.45
N THR A 50 -7.11 -15.63 5.84
CA THR A 50 -7.58 -16.94 6.29
C THR A 50 -8.10 -17.72 5.08
N ARG A 51 -7.52 -18.89 4.83
CA ARG A 51 -7.98 -19.84 3.81
C ARG A 51 -8.39 -21.14 4.51
N GLY A 52 -9.70 -21.32 4.69
CA GLY A 52 -10.23 -22.45 5.46
C GLY A 52 -9.86 -22.35 6.93
N LEU A 53 -8.98 -23.24 7.39
CA LEU A 53 -8.47 -23.28 8.77
C LEU A 53 -7.05 -22.70 8.91
N GLU A 54 -6.40 -22.35 7.80
CA GLU A 54 -5.01 -21.87 7.79
C GLU A 54 -4.94 -20.36 7.58
N GLN A 55 -3.95 -19.72 8.20
CA GLN A 55 -3.54 -18.37 7.84
C GLN A 55 -2.39 -18.44 6.86
N VAL A 56 -2.55 -17.77 5.72
CA VAL A 56 -1.56 -17.74 4.64
C VAL A 56 -1.10 -16.30 4.46
N ASP A 57 0.21 -16.09 4.42
CA ASP A 57 0.81 -14.81 4.07
C ASP A 57 0.57 -14.51 2.58
N LEU A 58 0.15 -13.29 2.28
CA LEU A 58 0.12 -12.80 0.91
C LEU A 58 1.55 -12.46 0.49
N SER A 59 1.93 -12.80 -0.75
CA SER A 59 3.20 -12.37 -1.37
C SER A 59 3.17 -10.88 -1.73
N MET A 60 2.96 -10.05 -0.71
CA MET A 60 2.79 -8.60 -0.80
C MET A 60 3.24 -7.95 0.49
N VAL A 61 3.67 -6.69 0.41
CA VAL A 61 3.95 -5.83 1.56
C VAL A 61 2.83 -4.83 1.71
N GLY A 62 2.20 -4.80 2.88
CA GLY A 62 1.15 -3.86 3.25
C GLY A 62 1.69 -2.67 4.04
N PHE A 63 1.31 -1.46 3.64
CA PHE A 63 1.60 -0.21 4.33
C PHE A 63 0.31 0.34 4.94
N ARG A 64 0.33 0.56 6.25
CA ARG A 64 -0.69 1.33 6.96
C ARG A 64 -0.16 2.73 7.22
N ILE A 65 -0.87 3.76 6.77
CA ILE A 65 -0.47 5.16 6.87
C ILE A 65 -1.36 5.98 7.82
N LYS A 66 -0.85 7.04 8.44
CA LYS A 66 -1.60 7.81 9.44
C LYS A 66 -2.63 8.75 8.81
N SER A 67 -2.23 9.46 7.75
CA SER A 67 -3.09 10.37 6.99
C SER A 67 -2.95 10.11 5.49
N TYR A 68 -4.05 10.21 4.75
CA TYR A 68 -4.06 10.09 3.30
C TYR A 68 -3.66 11.39 2.60
N THR A 69 -3.78 12.55 3.26
CA THR A 69 -3.55 13.87 2.66
C THR A 69 -2.16 14.00 2.03
N PRO A 70 -1.05 13.64 2.72
CA PRO A 70 0.28 13.69 2.12
C PRO A 70 0.42 12.74 0.92
N LEU A 71 -0.21 11.57 0.97
CA LEU A 71 -0.15 10.59 -0.13
C LEU A 71 -0.79 11.16 -1.41
N PHE A 72 -1.98 11.76 -1.29
CA PHE A 72 -2.71 12.29 -2.45
C PHE A 72 -2.02 13.46 -3.15
N GLY A 73 -1.10 14.14 -2.47
CA GLY A 73 -0.19 15.12 -3.09
C GLY A 73 0.95 14.50 -3.91
N HIS A 74 1.27 13.21 -3.69
CA HIS A 74 2.44 12.54 -4.28
C HIS A 74 2.11 11.33 -5.17
N ILE A 75 0.90 10.79 -5.09
CA ILE A 75 0.46 9.66 -5.93
C ILE A 75 -0.08 10.15 -7.27
N SER A 76 0.38 9.54 -8.36
CA SER A 76 -0.11 9.89 -9.70
C SER A 76 -1.53 9.37 -9.95
N GLN A 77 -2.31 10.14 -10.72
CA GLN A 77 -3.67 9.73 -11.10
C GLN A 77 -3.71 8.40 -11.85
N ARG A 78 -2.75 8.18 -12.75
CA ARG A 78 -2.64 6.95 -13.53
C ARG A 78 -2.31 5.75 -12.64
N LEU A 79 -1.46 5.94 -11.63
CA LEU A 79 -1.13 4.89 -10.68
C LEU A 79 -2.36 4.51 -9.85
N MET A 80 -3.11 5.48 -9.33
CA MET A 80 -4.37 5.19 -8.60
C MET A 80 -5.33 4.34 -9.42
N THR A 81 -5.59 4.73 -10.68
CA THR A 81 -6.47 3.96 -11.57
C THR A 81 -5.97 2.54 -11.80
N ASN A 82 -4.66 2.37 -12.00
CA ASN A 82 -4.08 1.05 -12.19
C ASN A 82 -4.20 0.19 -10.92
N LEU A 83 -3.85 0.73 -9.75
CA LEU A 83 -3.92 0.00 -8.49
C LEU A 83 -5.35 -0.43 -8.16
N LEU A 84 -6.36 0.41 -8.45
CA LEU A 84 -7.78 0.04 -8.30
C LEU A 84 -8.15 -1.25 -9.05
N MET A 85 -7.56 -1.45 -10.23
CA MET A 85 -7.82 -2.60 -11.11
C MET A 85 -6.96 -3.80 -10.73
N GLU A 86 -5.66 -3.59 -10.59
CA GLU A 86 -4.67 -4.62 -10.30
C GLU A 86 -4.90 -5.27 -8.93
N GLN A 87 -5.25 -4.47 -7.92
CA GLN A 87 -5.45 -4.93 -6.55
C GLN A 87 -6.91 -5.24 -6.23
N ARG A 88 -7.80 -5.26 -7.23
CA ARG A 88 -9.20 -5.68 -7.06
C ARG A 88 -9.37 -7.06 -6.40
N PRO A 89 -8.55 -8.08 -6.70
CA PRO A 89 -8.66 -9.39 -6.05
C PRO A 89 -8.46 -9.38 -4.53
N LEU A 90 -7.77 -8.36 -3.98
CA LEU A 90 -7.59 -8.23 -2.53
C LEU A 90 -8.90 -7.99 -1.79
N LEU A 91 -9.90 -7.40 -2.44
CA LEU A 91 -11.23 -7.23 -1.86
C LEU A 91 -11.95 -8.57 -1.62
N MET A 92 -11.61 -9.62 -2.36
CA MET A 92 -12.30 -10.91 -2.23
C MET A 92 -11.68 -11.81 -1.14
N GLN A 93 -10.57 -11.37 -0.53
CA GLN A 93 -9.94 -12.07 0.58
C GLN A 93 -10.72 -11.83 1.88
N ASN A 94 -10.81 -12.87 2.74
CA ASN A 94 -11.53 -12.81 4.02
C ASN A 94 -12.99 -12.34 3.89
N THR A 95 -13.70 -12.81 2.86
CA THR A 95 -15.13 -12.51 2.71
C THR A 95 -15.88 -13.09 3.90
N ASP A 96 -16.77 -12.29 4.50
CA ASP A 96 -17.53 -12.64 5.70
C ASP A 96 -18.13 -14.05 5.58
N PRO A 97 -17.94 -14.95 6.58
CA PRO A 97 -18.59 -16.25 6.61
C PRO A 97 -20.13 -16.19 6.58
N SER A 98 -20.75 -15.01 6.72
CA SER A 98 -22.18 -14.79 6.47
C SER A 98 -22.56 -14.84 4.97
N CYS A 99 -21.60 -14.71 4.06
CA CYS A 99 -21.82 -14.83 2.61
C CYS A 99 -21.85 -16.29 2.13
N LYS A 100 -22.69 -17.13 2.76
CA LYS A 100 -22.91 -18.53 2.36
C LYS A 100 -23.92 -18.70 1.23
N THR A 101 -24.65 -17.64 0.86
CA THR A 101 -25.76 -17.69 -0.09
C THR A 101 -25.40 -17.23 -1.52
N GLY A 102 -24.13 -16.93 -1.80
CA GLY A 102 -23.69 -16.51 -3.14
C GLY A 102 -24.17 -15.12 -3.58
N GLN A 103 -24.89 -14.41 -2.71
CA GLN A 103 -25.30 -13.02 -2.91
C GLN A 103 -24.46 -12.10 -2.03
N CYS A 104 -23.13 -12.16 -2.19
CA CYS A 104 -22.30 -11.07 -1.67
C CYS A 104 -22.69 -9.81 -2.46
N PRO A 105 -23.03 -8.69 -1.79
CA PRO A 105 -23.42 -7.48 -2.50
C PRO A 105 -22.29 -7.04 -3.45
N SER A 106 -22.55 -7.08 -4.75
CA SER A 106 -21.68 -6.48 -5.77
C SER A 106 -21.45 -4.98 -5.54
N SER A 107 -22.25 -4.35 -4.66
CA SER A 107 -22.07 -2.99 -4.18
C SER A 107 -20.71 -2.73 -3.52
N ASP A 108 -20.04 -3.76 -2.98
CA ASP A 108 -18.70 -3.61 -2.40
C ASP A 108 -17.60 -3.39 -3.44
N LEU A 109 -17.86 -3.73 -4.72
CA LEU A 109 -16.90 -3.60 -5.80
C LEU A 109 -16.95 -2.22 -6.48
N ILE A 110 -18.01 -1.44 -6.23
CA ILE A 110 -18.19 -0.09 -6.76
C ILE A 110 -17.75 0.89 -5.67
N GLU A 111 -16.71 1.65 -5.94
CA GLU A 111 -16.26 2.70 -5.02
C GLU A 111 -17.07 3.97 -5.21
N ASN A 112 -17.45 4.61 -4.11
CA ASN A 112 -18.04 5.94 -4.19
C ASN A 112 -16.98 6.91 -4.75
N HIS A 113 -17.38 7.77 -5.68
CA HIS A 113 -16.52 8.80 -6.25
C HIS A 113 -16.14 9.90 -5.25
N LYS A 114 -16.75 9.95 -4.06
CA LYS A 114 -16.45 10.92 -3.00
C LYS A 114 -15.93 10.23 -1.75
N HIS A 115 -14.92 10.83 -1.13
CA HIS A 115 -14.39 10.41 0.17
C HIS A 115 -14.06 11.67 0.99
N LYS A 116 -14.54 11.73 2.24
CA LYS A 116 -14.26 12.85 3.15
C LYS A 116 -13.08 12.49 4.04
N LEU A 117 -12.02 13.28 3.98
CA LEU A 117 -10.84 13.13 4.81
C LEU A 117 -11.13 13.60 6.26
N PRO A 118 -10.40 13.10 7.27
CA PRO A 118 -10.57 13.52 8.68
C PRO A 118 -10.47 15.03 8.87
N GLU A 119 -9.64 15.70 8.07
CA GLU A 119 -9.39 17.14 8.11
C GLU A 119 -10.57 17.95 7.54
N GLY A 120 -11.52 17.31 6.85
CA GLY A 120 -12.75 17.91 6.35
C GLY A 120 -12.85 17.99 4.82
N ASP A 121 -11.71 17.92 4.12
CA ASP A 121 -11.64 17.98 2.67
C ASP A 121 -12.33 16.78 2.00
N ILE A 122 -12.86 17.00 0.79
CA ILE A 122 -13.57 15.97 0.02
C ILE A 122 -12.77 15.63 -1.23
N LEU A 123 -12.21 14.43 -1.27
CA LEU A 123 -11.63 13.85 -2.47
C LEU A 123 -12.75 13.42 -3.42
N THR A 124 -12.56 13.71 -4.71
CA THR A 124 -13.55 13.42 -5.75
C THR A 124 -12.97 12.57 -6.89
N GLY A 125 -13.84 11.99 -7.71
CA GLY A 125 -13.45 11.18 -8.87
C GLY A 125 -12.58 9.98 -8.45
N VAL A 126 -11.46 9.80 -9.15
CA VAL A 126 -10.54 8.68 -8.89
C VAL A 126 -9.84 8.76 -7.54
N GLN A 127 -9.55 9.96 -7.03
CA GLN A 127 -8.98 10.09 -5.69
C GLN A 127 -9.97 9.62 -4.63
N GLY A 128 -11.24 10.00 -4.75
CA GLY A 128 -12.30 9.54 -3.86
C GLY A 128 -12.49 8.02 -3.94
N MET A 129 -12.52 7.45 -5.14
CA MET A 129 -12.59 6.00 -5.32
C MET A 129 -11.40 5.27 -4.71
N PHE A 130 -10.18 5.78 -4.91
CA PHE A 130 -8.97 5.19 -4.36
C PHE A 130 -8.93 5.27 -2.83
N ALA A 131 -9.32 6.40 -2.25
CA ALA A 131 -9.41 6.56 -0.79
C ALA A 131 -10.42 5.57 -0.17
N ASN A 132 -11.58 5.40 -0.80
CA ASN A 132 -12.56 4.41 -0.37
C ASN A 132 -12.02 2.96 -0.49
N ARG A 133 -11.28 2.66 -1.57
CA ARG A 133 -10.59 1.36 -1.72
C ARG A 133 -9.58 1.13 -0.60
N MET A 134 -8.73 2.12 -0.31
CA MET A 134 -7.74 2.04 0.77
C MET A 134 -8.43 1.78 2.12
N GLN A 135 -9.51 2.50 2.43
CA GLN A 135 -10.28 2.28 3.66
C GLN A 135 -10.85 0.86 3.74
N LYS A 136 -11.47 0.35 2.66
CA LYS A 136 -11.99 -1.02 2.62
C LYS A 136 -10.90 -2.06 2.83
N LEU A 137 -9.73 -1.87 2.20
CA LEU A 137 -8.59 -2.79 2.38
C LEU A 137 -8.02 -2.70 3.79
N ARG A 138 -7.99 -1.51 4.41
CA ARG A 138 -7.63 -1.35 5.81
C ARG A 138 -8.57 -2.12 6.72
N ASP A 139 -9.87 -2.03 6.50
CA ASP A 139 -10.86 -2.70 7.34
C ASP A 139 -10.79 -4.23 7.20
N ARG A 140 -10.42 -4.76 6.02
CA ARG A 140 -10.35 -6.21 5.75
C ARG A 140 -9.01 -6.87 6.06
N LEU A 141 -7.92 -6.18 5.74
CA LEU A 141 -6.56 -6.72 5.74
C LEU A 141 -5.61 -5.93 6.66
N GLY A 142 -6.01 -4.74 7.11
CA GLY A 142 -5.24 -3.92 8.05
C GLY A 142 -4.32 -2.89 7.42
N TYR A 143 -4.26 -2.79 6.08
CA TYR A 143 -3.34 -1.90 5.35
C TYR A 143 -4.03 -1.13 4.20
N ASP A 144 -3.44 -0.02 3.79
CA ASP A 144 -3.98 0.91 2.79
C ASP A 144 -3.38 0.72 1.42
N ILE A 145 -2.05 0.54 1.37
CA ILE A 145 -1.28 0.41 0.14
C ILE A 145 -0.55 -0.92 0.16
N TYR A 146 -0.50 -1.55 -1.00
CA TYR A 146 0.12 -2.86 -1.17
C TYR A 146 1.16 -2.77 -2.29
N VAL A 147 2.27 -3.47 -2.11
CA VAL A 147 3.29 -3.68 -3.13
C VAL A 147 3.47 -5.19 -3.29
N ASN A 148 3.45 -5.69 -4.53
CA ASN A 148 3.62 -7.12 -4.76
C ASN A 148 5.08 -7.53 -4.51
N GLU A 149 5.30 -8.71 -3.92
CA GLU A 149 6.65 -9.27 -3.73
C GLU A 149 7.43 -9.38 -5.05
N ALA A 150 6.75 -9.68 -6.16
CA ALA A 150 7.36 -9.74 -7.49
C ALA A 150 7.98 -8.41 -7.96
N GLU A 151 7.66 -7.31 -7.28
CA GLU A 151 8.17 -5.97 -7.56
C GLU A 151 9.35 -5.58 -6.64
N LEU A 152 9.71 -6.45 -5.71
CA LEU A 152 10.81 -6.28 -4.76
C LEU A 152 12.05 -7.02 -5.26
N ASP A 153 13.23 -6.65 -4.74
CA ASP A 153 14.48 -7.38 -4.96
C ASP A 153 14.70 -8.55 -3.99
N ARG A 154 13.73 -8.79 -3.10
CA ARG A 154 13.78 -9.75 -1.99
C ARG A 154 12.37 -10.18 -1.61
N THR A 155 12.25 -11.14 -0.69
CA THR A 155 10.93 -11.57 -0.21
C THR A 155 10.19 -10.45 0.53
N ALA A 156 8.86 -10.53 0.61
CA ALA A 156 8.07 -9.53 1.32
C ALA A 156 8.53 -9.36 2.79
N ASP A 157 8.84 -10.47 3.46
CA ASP A 157 9.30 -10.48 4.85
C ASP A 157 10.66 -9.80 5.03
N GLU A 158 11.64 -10.11 4.17
CA GLU A 158 12.96 -9.46 4.20
C GLU A 158 12.86 -7.95 3.93
N PHE A 159 11.93 -7.55 3.05
CA PHE A 159 11.67 -6.15 2.78
C PHE A 159 11.04 -5.43 3.99
N VAL A 160 10.06 -6.07 4.64
CA VAL A 160 9.46 -5.55 5.89
C VAL A 160 10.53 -5.35 6.96
N VAL A 161 11.44 -6.31 7.14
CA VAL A 161 12.56 -6.21 8.09
C VAL A 161 13.47 -5.03 7.74
N LEU A 162 13.86 -4.87 6.47
CA LEU A 162 14.68 -3.75 6.03
C LEU A 162 14.00 -2.41 6.36
N VAL A 163 12.74 -2.25 5.97
CA VAL A 163 12.03 -0.98 6.14
C VAL A 163 11.86 -0.62 7.61
N ARG A 164 11.60 -1.60 8.48
CA ARG A 164 11.53 -1.38 9.94
C ARG A 164 12.87 -0.89 10.48
N ALA A 165 13.98 -1.51 10.09
CA ALA A 165 15.32 -1.07 10.48
C ALA A 165 15.61 0.37 10.02
N CYS A 166 15.26 0.71 8.78
CA CYS A 166 15.40 2.08 8.27
C CYS A 166 14.54 3.08 9.04
N HIS A 167 13.30 2.72 9.36
CA HIS A 167 12.38 3.59 10.10
C HIS A 167 12.89 3.88 11.52
N ASP A 168 13.44 2.88 12.21
CA ASP A 168 13.99 3.03 13.55
C ASP A 168 15.30 3.84 13.56
N ASP A 169 16.15 3.64 12.55
CA ASP A 169 17.36 4.44 12.34
C ASP A 169 17.04 5.93 12.09
N VAL A 170 16.06 6.23 11.25
CA VAL A 170 15.60 7.61 11.00
C VAL A 170 15.04 8.26 12.28
N LYS A 171 14.19 7.55 13.03
CA LYS A 171 13.68 8.04 14.32
C LYS A 171 14.80 8.34 15.31
N THR A 172 15.79 7.45 15.37
CA THR A 172 16.94 7.64 16.26
C THR A 172 17.69 8.92 15.89
N ARG A 173 18.00 9.14 14.61
CA ARG A 173 18.70 10.37 14.17
C ARG A 173 17.93 11.65 14.44
N LEU A 174 16.60 11.64 14.27
CA LEU A 174 15.75 12.80 14.57
C LEU A 174 15.69 13.13 16.07
N ASN A 175 15.79 12.14 16.95
CA ASN A 175 15.81 12.36 18.39
C ASN A 175 17.15 12.90 18.92
N TYR A 176 18.22 12.81 18.13
CA TYR A 176 19.57 13.28 18.48
C TYR A 176 19.99 14.55 17.70
N SER A 177 19.08 15.16 16.92
CA SER A 177 19.29 16.43 16.20
C SER A 177 18.49 17.55 16.84
#